data_AF-A0A813F7I4-F1
#
_entry.id   AF-A0A813F7I4-F1
#
_cell.length_a   1.000
_cell.length_b   1.000
_cell.length_c   1.000
_cell.angle_alpha   90.00
_cell.angle_beta   90.00
_cell.angle_gamma   90.00
#
_symmetry.space_group_name_H-M   'P 1'
#
loop_
_entity.id
_entity.type
_entity.pdbx_description
1 polymer ?
#
loop_
_entity_poly.entity_id
_entity_poly.type
_entity_poly.pdbx_seq_one_letter_code
_entity_poly.pdbx_strand_id
1 'polypeptide(L)'
;MGDAPAVLIIREEPQRPVYKDVIEAPDFLKPPDEAHYNFRNQPLETFDFIEKFETGTPEEWMAIVNADTARPQACVVHYKAKQWTMLPCWVLEYDEVTKRYHVELEDATRKKVKRLSTRFNAEDPDNFAARVDYCKAQKAHCELQESFIDYIEAKHDSLVTPMPRKAKEGFIRTALEKCHLEDPNSHAPIIRELMNEVEQNYVLSMKLHTVKRELMIAYSTEDAELDEENQFASVMVVFLPKQIPWSALVQHHTADLRVFEVVAEMVQMPILAASTFEMTSLVWR
;
A
#
# COMPACT_ATOMS: atom_id res chain seq x y z
N MET A 1 12.57 50.93 -42.23
CA MET A 1 12.95 49.59 -41.75
C MET A 1 13.83 49.79 -40.52
N GLY A 2 13.24 49.67 -39.34
CA GLY A 2 13.93 49.71 -38.06
C GLY A 2 13.16 48.80 -37.14
N ASP A 3 13.71 47.60 -36.90
CA ASP A 3 13.12 46.59 -36.03
C ASP A 3 13.07 47.12 -34.60
N ALA A 4 11.88 47.11 -34.01
CA ALA A 4 11.70 47.30 -32.59
C ALA A 4 12.09 46.00 -31.87
N PRO A 5 12.94 46.02 -30.83
CA PRO A 5 13.30 44.82 -30.10
C PRO A 5 12.11 44.32 -29.28
N ALA A 6 11.84 43.02 -29.38
CA ALA A 6 10.83 42.34 -28.56
C ALA A 6 11.26 42.37 -27.08
N VAL A 7 10.50 43.07 -26.26
CA VAL A 7 10.67 43.09 -24.80
C VAL A 7 10.02 41.82 -24.24
N LEU A 8 10.85 40.89 -23.78
CA LEU A 8 10.44 39.71 -23.04
C LEU A 8 9.99 40.16 -21.64
N ILE A 9 8.66 40.24 -21.44
CA ILE A 9 8.09 40.46 -20.11
C ILE A 9 8.14 39.12 -19.37
N ILE A 10 9.20 38.93 -18.58
CA ILE A 10 9.26 37.83 -17.61
C ILE A 10 8.23 38.17 -16.53
N ARG A 11 7.12 37.44 -16.48
CA ARG A 11 6.20 37.50 -15.34
C ARG A 11 6.94 36.90 -14.15
N GLU A 12 7.19 37.71 -13.12
CA GLU A 12 7.68 37.20 -11.85
C GLU A 12 6.74 36.11 -11.34
N GLU A 13 7.29 34.93 -11.05
CA GLU A 13 6.54 33.87 -10.40
C GLU A 13 6.01 34.36 -9.05
N PRO A 14 4.75 34.07 -8.70
CA PRO A 14 4.22 34.43 -7.40
C PRO A 14 5.05 33.73 -6.32
N GLN A 15 5.70 34.52 -5.46
CA GLN A 15 6.44 33.99 -4.32
C GLN A 15 5.51 33.10 -3.49
N ARG A 16 5.82 31.80 -3.42
CA ARG A 16 5.11 30.88 -2.53
C ARG A 16 5.30 31.36 -1.08
N PRO A 17 4.23 31.37 -0.27
CA PRO A 17 4.35 31.70 1.14
C PRO A 17 5.30 30.71 1.81
N VAL A 18 6.33 31.26 2.49
CA VAL A 18 7.23 30.48 3.32
C VAL A 18 6.48 30.13 4.60
N TYR A 19 5.90 28.93 4.65
CA TYR A 19 5.36 28.38 5.89
C TYR A 19 6.54 28.00 6.80
N LYS A 20 6.84 28.88 7.76
CA LYS A 20 7.69 28.56 8.91
C LYS A 20 6.80 28.07 10.03
N ASP A 21 6.37 26.82 9.96
CA ASP A 21 5.95 26.08 11.14
C ASP A 21 6.55 24.68 11.04
N VAL A 22 7.54 24.43 11.89
CA VAL A 22 8.02 23.08 12.16
C VAL A 22 6.86 22.36 12.83
N ILE A 23 6.12 21.56 12.06
CA ILE A 23 5.15 20.63 12.62
C ILE A 23 5.98 19.59 13.38
N GLU A 24 6.06 19.76 14.70
CA GLU A 24 6.57 18.70 15.58
C GLU A 24 5.76 17.44 15.28
N ALA A 25 6.46 16.36 14.91
CA ALA A 25 5.85 15.08 14.59
C ALA A 25 4.95 14.68 15.77
N PRO A 26 3.64 14.54 15.57
CA PRO A 26 2.74 14.37 16.70
C PRO A 26 2.88 12.96 17.28
N ASP A 27 2.89 12.94 18.61
CA ASP A 27 3.21 11.83 19.52
C ASP A 27 2.09 10.76 19.54
N PHE A 28 1.75 10.20 18.37
CA PHE A 28 0.58 9.34 18.14
C PHE A 28 0.88 7.84 18.15
N LEU A 29 2.10 7.42 18.48
CA LEU A 29 2.44 5.99 18.47
C LEU A 29 1.87 5.32 19.71
N LYS A 30 0.83 4.49 19.52
CA LYS A 30 0.36 3.56 20.55
C LYS A 30 1.54 2.68 21.03
N PRO A 31 1.58 2.30 22.32
CA PRO A 31 2.58 1.36 22.82
C PRO A 31 2.60 0.06 21.98
N PRO A 32 3.77 -0.54 21.71
CA PRO A 32 3.93 -1.70 20.81
C PRO A 32 3.10 -2.94 21.17
N ASP A 33 2.56 -3.01 22.39
CA ASP A 33 1.98 -4.20 23.00
C ASP A 33 0.47 -4.36 22.71
N GLU A 34 -0.19 -3.35 22.13
CA GLU A 34 -1.64 -3.34 21.84
C GLU A 34 -2.00 -3.41 20.34
N ALA A 35 -1.02 -3.44 19.43
CA ALA A 35 -1.28 -3.48 17.99
C ALA A 35 -1.59 -4.91 17.51
N HIS A 36 -2.71 -5.11 16.81
CA HIS A 36 -3.16 -6.41 16.32
C HIS A 36 -2.21 -7.07 15.29
N TYR A 37 -1.31 -6.31 14.64
CA TYR A 37 -0.22 -6.81 13.80
C TYR A 37 0.98 -5.85 13.87
N ASN A 38 2.04 -6.24 14.58
CA ASN A 38 3.24 -5.41 14.73
C ASN A 38 4.25 -5.71 13.62
N PHE A 39 4.09 -5.09 12.44
CA PHE A 39 5.03 -5.25 11.32
C PHE A 39 6.37 -4.59 11.62
N ARG A 40 6.39 -3.55 12.46
CA ARG A 40 7.62 -2.87 12.92
C ARG A 40 8.64 -3.85 13.49
N ASN A 41 8.17 -4.83 14.26
CA ASN A 41 8.99 -5.86 14.90
C ASN A 41 9.24 -7.11 14.04
N GLN A 42 8.64 -7.21 12.85
CA GLN A 42 8.88 -8.36 11.99
C GLN A 42 10.27 -8.29 11.34
N PRO A 43 10.98 -9.43 11.27
CA PRO A 43 12.29 -9.48 10.66
C PRO A 43 12.16 -9.36 9.13
N LEU A 44 13.18 -8.80 8.47
CA LEU A 44 13.14 -8.47 7.04
C LEU A 44 12.90 -9.70 6.15
N GLU A 45 13.32 -10.88 6.60
CA GLU A 45 13.18 -12.12 5.82
C GLU A 45 11.74 -12.62 5.73
N THR A 46 10.81 -12.09 6.54
CA THR A 46 9.37 -12.36 6.37
C THR A 46 8.83 -11.79 5.06
N PHE A 47 9.50 -10.78 4.50
CA PHE A 47 9.13 -10.10 3.26
C PHE A 47 9.92 -10.62 2.04
N ASP A 48 10.67 -11.72 2.19
CA ASP A 48 11.46 -12.29 1.11
C ASP A 48 10.56 -13.01 0.10
N PHE A 49 10.64 -12.58 -1.17
CA PHE A 49 9.86 -13.16 -2.25
C PHE A 49 10.70 -14.14 -3.08
N ILE A 50 10.76 -15.38 -2.58
CA ILE A 50 11.63 -16.44 -3.14
C ILE A 50 11.35 -16.65 -4.63
N GLU A 51 10.09 -16.79 -5.03
CA GLU A 51 9.70 -17.11 -6.43
C GLU A 51 10.18 -16.07 -7.45
N LYS A 52 10.36 -14.82 -7.04
CA LYS A 52 10.78 -13.73 -7.93
C LYS A 52 12.29 -13.62 -8.09
N PHE A 53 13.04 -13.89 -7.02
CA PHE A 53 14.48 -13.59 -6.95
C PHE A 53 15.37 -14.83 -6.86
N GLU A 54 14.82 -16.00 -6.55
CA GLU A 54 15.58 -17.24 -6.47
C GLU A 54 15.95 -17.73 -7.87
N THR A 55 17.26 -17.89 -8.11
CA THR A 55 17.78 -18.44 -9.36
C THR A 55 18.20 -19.89 -9.25
N GLY A 56 18.29 -20.43 -8.03
CA GLY A 56 18.57 -21.85 -7.80
C GLY A 56 18.10 -22.33 -6.44
N THR A 57 17.81 -23.63 -6.31
CA THR A 57 17.42 -24.19 -5.01
C THR A 57 18.63 -24.22 -4.06
N PRO A 58 18.42 -24.33 -2.73
CA PRO A 58 19.54 -24.47 -1.80
C PRO A 58 20.47 -25.64 -2.15
N GLU A 59 19.94 -26.74 -2.68
CA GLU A 59 20.73 -27.89 -3.14
C GLU A 59 21.61 -27.54 -4.33
N GLU A 60 21.09 -26.77 -5.28
CA GLU A 60 21.84 -26.30 -6.46
C GLU A 60 22.96 -25.34 -6.03
N TRP A 61 22.68 -24.42 -5.11
CA TRP A 61 23.70 -23.55 -4.54
C TRP A 61 24.79 -24.32 -3.81
N MET A 62 24.43 -25.33 -3.01
CA MET A 62 25.40 -26.20 -2.34
C MET A 62 26.21 -27.03 -3.35
N ALA A 63 25.61 -27.48 -4.45
CA ALA A 63 26.32 -28.18 -5.52
C ALA A 63 27.37 -27.27 -6.19
N ILE A 64 27.03 -26.01 -6.44
CA ILE A 64 27.96 -25.00 -6.97
C ILE A 64 29.10 -24.75 -5.98
N VAL A 65 28.79 -24.54 -4.70
CA VAL A 65 29.79 -24.32 -3.65
C VAL A 65 30.74 -25.51 -3.50
N ASN A 66 30.23 -26.74 -3.61
CA ASN A 66 31.04 -27.95 -3.49
C ASN A 66 31.91 -28.20 -4.74
N ALA A 67 31.46 -27.77 -5.91
CA ALA A 67 32.23 -27.84 -7.15
C ALA A 67 33.34 -26.78 -7.21
N ASP A 68 33.12 -25.62 -6.58
CA ASP A 68 34.08 -24.52 -6.54
C ASP A 68 35.10 -24.70 -5.41
N THR A 69 36.36 -24.90 -5.79
CA THR A 69 37.48 -24.96 -4.84
C THR A 69 38.03 -23.57 -4.48
N ALA A 70 37.62 -22.52 -5.19
CA ALA A 70 37.98 -21.15 -4.89
C ALA A 70 37.28 -20.68 -3.62
N ARG A 71 38.08 -20.20 -2.68
CA ARG A 71 37.67 -19.73 -1.37
C ARG A 71 37.95 -18.22 -1.32
N PRO A 72 37.02 -17.35 -0.90
CA PRO A 72 35.63 -17.57 -0.42
C PRO A 72 34.59 -17.82 -1.54
N GLN A 73 33.50 -18.53 -1.22
CA GLN A 73 32.41 -18.81 -2.19
C GLN A 73 31.22 -17.85 -2.10
N ALA A 74 31.11 -17.11 -1.01
CA ALA A 74 29.97 -16.23 -0.76
C ALA A 74 30.38 -15.01 0.06
N CYS A 75 29.44 -14.09 0.22
CA CYS A 75 29.50 -12.98 1.16
C CYS A 75 28.29 -13.03 2.09
N VAL A 76 28.49 -12.66 3.34
CA VAL A 76 27.43 -12.62 4.36
C VAL A 76 27.36 -11.25 5.01
N VAL A 77 26.13 -10.80 5.28
CA VAL A 77 25.85 -9.57 6.02
C VAL A 77 26.36 -9.71 7.45
N HIS A 78 27.22 -8.79 7.87
CA HIS A 78 27.78 -8.74 9.22
C HIS A 78 27.69 -7.33 9.80
N TYR A 79 27.19 -7.22 11.03
CA TYR A 79 27.16 -5.96 11.76
C TYR A 79 28.46 -5.77 12.55
N LYS A 80 29.25 -4.75 12.19
CA LYS A 80 30.51 -4.39 12.86
C LYS A 80 30.64 -2.87 12.92
N ALA A 81 31.13 -2.34 14.05
CA ALA A 81 31.35 -0.90 14.24
C ALA A 81 30.14 0.00 13.90
N LYS A 82 28.94 -0.45 14.29
CA LYS A 82 27.64 0.21 14.01
C LYS A 82 27.22 0.26 12.53
N GLN A 83 27.87 -0.48 11.65
CA GLN A 83 27.55 -0.55 10.23
C GLN A 83 27.33 -1.99 9.77
N TRP A 84 26.44 -2.15 8.80
CA TRP A 84 26.23 -3.42 8.11
C TRP A 84 27.19 -3.52 6.93
N THR A 85 28.05 -4.52 6.94
CA THR A 85 29.05 -4.77 5.89
C THR A 85 28.93 -6.19 5.37
N MET A 86 29.12 -6.39 4.07
CA MET A 86 29.26 -7.73 3.50
C MET A 86 30.68 -8.23 3.74
N LEU A 87 30.82 -9.38 4.39
CA LEU A 87 32.11 -10.04 4.59
C LEU A 87 32.19 -11.34 3.78
N PRO A 88 33.36 -11.65 3.20
CA PRO A 88 33.57 -12.93 2.54
C PRO A 88 33.41 -14.09 3.54
N CYS A 89 32.81 -15.18 3.08
CA CYS A 89 32.59 -16.37 3.89
C CYS A 89 32.68 -17.67 3.08
N TRP A 90 32.91 -18.77 3.81
CA TRP A 90 32.82 -20.14 3.32
C TRP A 90 31.48 -20.72 3.71
N VAL A 91 30.74 -21.22 2.74
CA VAL A 91 29.47 -21.91 2.99
C VAL A 91 29.80 -23.38 3.24
N LEU A 92 29.46 -23.86 4.43
CA LEU A 92 29.78 -25.22 4.88
C LEU A 92 28.65 -26.20 4.53
N GLU A 93 27.44 -25.86 4.92
CA GLU A 93 26.25 -26.69 4.73
C GLU A 93 24.99 -25.82 4.75
N TYR A 94 23.89 -26.41 4.30
CA TYR A 94 22.57 -25.82 4.39
C TYR A 94 21.68 -26.73 5.27
N ASP A 95 21.07 -26.13 6.28
CA ASP A 95 20.18 -26.80 7.23
C ASP A 95 18.73 -26.57 6.79
N GLU A 96 18.11 -27.61 6.22
CA GLU A 96 16.75 -27.55 5.68
C GLU A 96 15.69 -27.42 6.78
N VAL A 97 15.97 -27.89 8.01
CA VAL A 97 15.03 -27.77 9.13
C VAL A 97 14.91 -26.32 9.57
N THR A 98 16.05 -25.63 9.68
CA THR A 98 16.07 -24.22 10.11
C THR A 98 16.05 -23.22 8.96
N LYS A 99 16.15 -23.70 7.71
CA LYS A 99 16.27 -22.91 6.47
C LYS A 99 17.42 -21.90 6.55
N ARG A 100 18.60 -22.36 6.99
CA ARG A 100 19.78 -21.52 7.20
C ARG A 100 21.04 -22.13 6.59
N TYR A 101 21.89 -21.27 6.07
CA TYR A 101 23.25 -21.62 5.68
C TYR A 101 24.18 -21.55 6.89
N HIS A 102 25.01 -22.56 7.05
CA HIS A 102 26.13 -22.53 7.98
C HIS A 102 27.33 -21.98 7.25
N VAL A 103 27.84 -20.86 7.74
CA VAL A 103 28.96 -20.16 7.12
C VAL A 103 30.11 -19.98 8.11
N GLU A 104 31.33 -20.00 7.60
CA GLU A 104 32.57 -19.71 8.33
C GLU A 104 33.20 -18.43 7.76
N LEU A 105 33.54 -17.49 8.63
CA LEU A 105 34.23 -16.25 8.27
C LEU A 105 35.76 -16.45 8.28
N GLU A 106 36.50 -15.49 7.74
CA GLU A 106 37.98 -15.49 7.71
C GLU A 106 38.63 -15.64 9.09
N ASP A 107 37.97 -15.15 10.14
CA ASP A 107 38.42 -15.28 11.54
C ASP A 107 38.04 -16.62 12.21
N ALA A 108 37.62 -17.61 11.41
CA ALA A 108 37.07 -18.90 11.81
C ALA A 108 35.76 -18.84 12.62
N THR A 109 35.10 -17.69 12.70
CA THR A 109 33.78 -17.57 13.33
C THR A 109 32.73 -18.27 12.48
N ARG A 110 31.97 -19.19 13.09
CA ARG A 110 30.85 -19.88 12.44
C ARG A 110 29.52 -19.22 12.78
N LYS A 111 28.64 -19.07 11.78
CA LYS A 111 27.31 -18.46 11.94
C LYS A 111 26.27 -19.24 11.16
N LYS A 112 25.04 -19.23 11.67
CA LYS A 112 23.85 -19.70 10.95
C LYS A 112 23.10 -18.50 10.41
N VAL A 113 23.08 -18.34 9.11
CA VAL A 113 22.53 -17.16 8.44
C VAL A 113 21.41 -17.55 7.50
N LYS A 114 20.41 -16.67 7.40
CA LYS A 114 19.32 -16.85 6.46
C LYS A 114 19.78 -16.49 5.05
N ARG A 115 18.99 -16.90 4.07
CA ARG A 115 19.17 -16.59 2.65
C ARG A 115 19.35 -15.09 2.40
N LEU A 116 18.46 -14.23 2.91
CA LEU A 116 18.54 -12.78 2.67
C LEU A 116 19.85 -12.14 3.17
N SER A 117 20.53 -12.78 4.13
CA SER A 117 21.82 -12.34 4.65
C SER A 117 23.02 -12.87 3.87
N THR A 118 22.81 -13.73 2.86
CA THR A 118 23.88 -14.44 2.15
C THR A 118 23.78 -14.19 0.66
N ARG A 119 24.89 -13.81 0.03
CA ARG A 119 25.02 -13.67 -1.42
C ARG A 119 26.09 -14.64 -1.91
N PHE A 120 25.73 -15.56 -2.79
CA PHE A 120 26.74 -16.44 -3.41
C PHE A 120 27.54 -15.67 -4.46
N ASN A 121 28.81 -16.01 -4.68
CA ASN A 121 29.61 -15.35 -5.72
C ASN A 121 29.11 -15.65 -7.14
N ALA A 122 28.42 -16.80 -7.31
CA ALA A 122 27.77 -17.17 -8.55
C ALA A 122 26.39 -16.50 -8.75
N GLU A 123 25.84 -15.84 -7.72
CA GLU A 123 24.62 -15.04 -7.82
C GLU A 123 24.95 -13.67 -8.39
N ASP A 124 24.07 -13.15 -9.26
CA ASP A 124 24.19 -11.80 -9.78
C ASP A 124 24.09 -10.75 -8.63
N PRO A 125 25.11 -9.90 -8.43
CA PRO A 125 25.09 -8.84 -7.42
C PRO A 125 23.88 -7.91 -7.51
N ASP A 126 23.43 -7.61 -8.74
CA ASP A 126 22.31 -6.68 -8.96
C ASP A 126 20.98 -7.33 -8.56
N ASN A 127 20.81 -8.63 -8.87
CA ASN A 127 19.65 -9.40 -8.41
C ASN A 127 19.59 -9.51 -6.88
N PHE A 128 20.73 -9.72 -6.21
CA PHE A 128 20.80 -9.72 -4.75
C PHE A 128 20.40 -8.34 -4.15
N ALA A 129 20.93 -7.25 -4.73
CA ALA A 129 20.58 -5.90 -4.29
C ALA A 129 19.08 -5.63 -4.46
N ALA A 130 18.53 -5.95 -5.63
CA ALA A 130 17.10 -5.81 -5.92
C ALA A 130 16.23 -6.62 -4.96
N ARG A 131 16.65 -7.83 -4.58
CA ARG A 131 15.97 -8.64 -3.55
C ARG A 131 15.93 -7.93 -2.20
N VAL A 132 17.07 -7.44 -1.72
CA VAL A 132 17.16 -6.75 -0.43
C VAL A 132 16.32 -5.47 -0.44
N ASP A 133 16.38 -4.69 -1.51
CA ASP A 133 15.63 -3.44 -1.64
C ASP A 133 14.12 -3.70 -1.75
N TYR A 134 13.73 -4.77 -2.44
CA TYR A 134 12.33 -5.21 -2.45
C TYR A 134 11.83 -5.54 -1.04
N CYS A 135 12.59 -6.32 -0.27
CA CYS A 135 12.19 -6.67 1.10
C CYS A 135 12.07 -5.41 1.98
N LYS A 136 13.01 -4.46 1.85
CA LYS A 136 12.96 -3.18 2.59
C LYS A 136 11.74 -2.35 2.19
N ALA A 137 11.46 -2.25 0.89
CA ALA A 137 10.32 -1.52 0.37
C ALA A 137 8.99 -2.14 0.84
N GLN A 138 8.89 -3.48 0.83
CA GLN A 138 7.71 -4.19 1.34
C GLN A 138 7.53 -3.98 2.84
N LYS A 139 8.60 -4.11 3.64
CA LYS A 139 8.55 -3.84 5.07
C LYS A 139 8.09 -2.40 5.34
N ALA A 140 8.71 -1.42 4.68
CA ALA A 140 8.35 -0.01 4.82
C ALA A 140 6.88 0.25 4.42
N HIS A 141 6.39 -0.43 3.38
CA HIS A 141 4.99 -0.35 2.98
C HIS A 141 4.05 -0.88 4.05
N CYS A 142 4.33 -2.05 4.64
CA CYS A 142 3.53 -2.62 5.72
C CYS A 142 3.59 -1.77 7.00
N GLU A 143 4.75 -1.24 7.38
CA GLU A 143 4.90 -0.31 8.51
C GLU A 143 4.11 0.97 8.31
N LEU A 144 4.06 1.47 7.07
CA LEU A 144 3.26 2.65 6.72
C LEU A 144 1.75 2.35 6.78
N GLN A 145 1.32 1.17 6.31
CA GLN A 145 -0.07 0.71 6.46
C GLN A 145 -0.47 0.60 7.92
N GLU A 146 0.36 -0.01 8.77
CA GLU A 146 0.14 -0.11 10.22
C GLU A 146 0.00 1.29 10.84
N SER A 147 0.92 2.19 10.53
CA SER A 147 0.89 3.57 11.02
C SER A 147 -0.35 4.34 10.54
N PHE A 148 -0.86 4.02 9.34
CA PHE A 148 -2.10 4.60 8.85
C PHE A 148 -3.34 4.04 9.58
N ILE A 149 -3.35 2.75 9.90
CA ILE A 149 -4.40 2.15 10.74
C ILE A 149 -4.39 2.79 12.13
N ASP A 150 -3.22 2.90 12.75
CA ASP A 150 -3.04 3.59 14.05
C ASP A 150 -3.62 5.01 14.00
N TYR A 151 -3.32 5.75 12.93
CA TYR A 151 -3.84 7.10 12.72
C TYR A 151 -5.37 7.15 12.61
N ILE A 152 -5.99 6.18 11.93
CA ILE A 152 -7.46 6.08 11.85
C ILE A 152 -8.04 5.75 13.23
N GLU A 153 -7.48 4.76 13.92
CA GLU A 153 -7.98 4.31 15.22
C GLU A 153 -7.91 5.41 16.29
N ALA A 154 -6.85 6.22 16.25
CA ALA A 154 -6.64 7.34 17.16
C ALA A 154 -7.69 8.46 17.02
N LYS A 155 -8.46 8.50 15.94
CA LYS A 155 -9.55 9.47 15.78
C LYS A 155 -10.62 9.25 16.85
N HIS A 156 -11.12 10.33 17.42
CA HIS A 156 -12.08 10.27 18.53
C HIS A 156 -13.44 9.69 18.06
N ASP A 157 -14.04 8.82 18.87
CA ASP A 157 -15.31 8.14 18.53
C ASP A 157 -16.49 9.11 18.35
N SER A 158 -16.42 10.32 18.94
CA SER A 158 -17.46 11.34 18.71
C SER A 158 -17.53 11.85 17.26
N LEU A 159 -16.51 11.57 16.45
CA LEU A 159 -16.51 11.93 15.03
C LEU A 159 -17.36 10.97 14.19
N VAL A 160 -17.79 9.85 14.77
CA VAL A 160 -18.57 8.83 14.06
C VAL A 160 -19.92 8.60 14.71
N THR A 161 -20.93 8.45 13.87
CA THR A 161 -22.26 8.02 14.34
C THR A 161 -22.21 6.52 14.63
N PRO A 162 -22.79 6.02 15.74
CA PRO A 162 -22.91 4.59 16.00
C PRO A 162 -23.75 3.87 14.95
N MET A 163 -23.54 2.55 14.81
CA MET A 163 -24.31 1.74 13.85
C MET A 163 -25.82 1.86 14.13
N PRO A 164 -26.65 2.21 13.12
CA PRO A 164 -28.09 2.28 13.30
C PRO A 164 -28.69 0.94 13.73
N ARG A 165 -29.63 0.96 14.67
CA ARG A 165 -30.31 -0.24 15.18
C ARG A 165 -30.90 -1.11 14.06
N LYS A 166 -31.49 -0.48 13.03
CA LYS A 166 -32.06 -1.17 11.87
C LYS A 166 -31.01 -2.01 11.12
N ALA A 167 -29.77 -1.55 11.04
CA ALA A 167 -28.69 -2.30 10.41
C ALA A 167 -28.29 -3.51 11.28
N LYS A 168 -28.17 -3.33 12.60
CA LYS A 168 -27.91 -4.42 13.56
C LYS A 168 -28.98 -5.52 13.48
N GLU A 169 -30.25 -5.13 13.44
CA GLU A 169 -31.38 -6.05 13.29
C GLU A 169 -31.34 -6.79 11.94
N GLY A 170 -30.86 -6.13 10.88
CA GLY A 170 -30.63 -6.76 9.57
C GLY A 170 -29.58 -7.87 9.64
N PHE A 171 -28.42 -7.60 10.22
CA PHE A 171 -27.36 -8.61 10.39
C PHE A 171 -27.83 -9.81 11.21
N ILE A 172 -28.48 -9.56 12.36
CA ILE A 172 -29.01 -10.63 13.21
C ILE A 172 -30.01 -11.49 12.44
N ARG A 173 -30.94 -10.86 11.70
CA ARG A 173 -31.93 -11.59 10.90
C ARG A 173 -31.27 -12.46 9.83
N THR A 174 -30.32 -11.91 9.08
CA THR A 174 -29.59 -12.66 8.05
C THR A 174 -28.77 -13.81 8.63
N ALA A 175 -28.18 -13.63 9.82
CA ALA A 175 -27.48 -14.70 10.52
C ALA A 175 -28.44 -15.84 10.91
N LEU A 176 -29.61 -15.50 11.48
CA LEU A 176 -30.60 -16.49 11.92
C LEU A 176 -31.31 -17.19 10.76
N GLU A 177 -31.56 -16.50 9.64
CA GLU A 177 -32.19 -17.08 8.43
C GLU A 177 -31.37 -18.23 7.83
N LYS A 178 -30.05 -18.21 8.00
CA LYS A 178 -29.13 -19.23 7.48
C LYS A 178 -28.75 -20.32 8.48
N CYS A 179 -29.18 -20.18 9.73
CA CYS A 179 -28.91 -21.15 10.79
C CYS A 179 -30.13 -22.04 11.02
N HIS A 180 -29.95 -23.36 10.96
CA HIS A 180 -30.92 -24.29 11.52
C HIS A 180 -30.71 -24.34 13.03
N LEU A 181 -31.58 -23.64 13.77
CA LEU A 181 -31.50 -23.54 15.23
C LEU A 181 -32.26 -24.71 15.85
N GLU A 182 -31.54 -25.63 16.50
CA GLU A 182 -32.16 -26.67 17.35
C GLU A 182 -32.61 -26.09 18.71
N ASP A 183 -31.87 -25.11 19.24
CA ASP A 183 -32.19 -24.35 20.46
C ASP A 183 -32.04 -22.84 20.20
N PRO A 184 -33.07 -22.01 20.43
CA PRO A 184 -33.01 -20.56 20.22
C PRO A 184 -31.90 -19.83 21.00
N ASN A 185 -31.46 -20.37 22.15
CA ASN A 185 -30.51 -19.67 23.02
C ASN A 185 -29.05 -20.09 22.84
N SER A 186 -28.79 -21.21 22.15
CA SER A 186 -27.43 -21.77 22.04
C SER A 186 -26.46 -20.84 21.27
N HIS A 187 -26.96 -20.09 20.29
CA HIS A 187 -26.14 -19.23 19.42
C HIS A 187 -26.08 -17.76 19.86
N ALA A 188 -26.86 -17.35 20.86
CA ALA A 188 -26.93 -15.96 21.30
C ALA A 188 -25.57 -15.37 21.74
N PRO A 189 -24.67 -16.11 22.44
CA PRO A 189 -23.33 -15.59 22.77
C PRO A 189 -22.48 -15.32 21.55
N ILE A 190 -22.45 -16.25 20.58
CA ILE A 190 -21.67 -16.14 19.34
C ILE A 190 -22.17 -14.97 18.50
N ILE A 191 -23.49 -14.81 18.36
CA ILE A 191 -24.07 -13.67 17.63
C ILE A 191 -23.68 -12.34 18.29
N ARG A 192 -23.65 -12.26 19.62
CA ARG A 192 -23.22 -11.03 20.31
C ARG A 192 -21.74 -10.71 20.06
N GLU A 193 -20.87 -11.71 20.09
CA GLU A 193 -19.45 -11.55 19.78
C GLU A 193 -19.24 -11.04 18.36
N LEU A 194 -19.86 -11.69 17.38
CA LEU A 194 -19.81 -11.26 15.97
C LEU A 194 -20.42 -9.88 15.76
N MET A 195 -21.52 -9.55 16.46
CA MET A 195 -22.11 -8.22 16.39
C MET A 195 -21.20 -7.14 16.96
N ASN A 196 -20.46 -7.42 18.04
CA ASN A 196 -19.46 -6.49 18.56
C ASN A 196 -18.34 -6.23 17.54
N GLU A 197 -17.85 -7.27 16.88
CA GLU A 197 -16.83 -7.13 15.82
C GLU A 197 -17.36 -6.31 14.63
N VAL A 198 -18.60 -6.57 14.19
CA VAL A 198 -19.26 -5.81 13.13
C VAL A 198 -19.42 -4.33 13.52
N GLU A 199 -19.75 -4.05 14.78
CA GLU A 199 -19.85 -2.69 15.30
C GLU A 199 -18.49 -1.97 15.34
N GLN A 200 -17.43 -2.65 15.80
CA GLN A 200 -16.07 -2.12 15.79
C GLN A 200 -15.58 -1.82 14.37
N ASN A 201 -15.80 -2.75 13.43
CA ASN A 201 -15.47 -2.57 12.01
C ASN A 201 -16.23 -1.40 11.38
N TYR A 202 -17.48 -1.20 11.77
CA TYR A 202 -18.28 -0.06 11.33
C TYR A 202 -17.71 1.27 11.84
N VAL A 203 -17.37 1.36 13.13
CA VAL A 203 -16.73 2.54 13.73
C VAL A 203 -15.42 2.86 13.00
N LEU A 204 -14.56 1.86 12.78
CA LEU A 204 -13.30 2.03 12.06
C LEU A 204 -13.53 2.53 10.62
N SER A 205 -14.51 1.96 9.92
CA SER A 205 -14.89 2.37 8.56
C SER A 205 -15.36 3.82 8.49
N MET A 206 -16.13 4.27 9.50
CA MET A 206 -16.58 5.66 9.60
C MET A 206 -15.43 6.63 9.93
N LYS A 207 -14.49 6.21 10.77
CA LYS A 207 -13.26 6.99 11.03
C LYS A 207 -12.41 7.10 9.77
N LEU A 208 -12.22 6.00 9.04
CA LEU A 208 -11.53 5.97 7.75
C LEU A 208 -12.20 6.93 6.75
N HIS A 209 -13.53 6.94 6.68
CA HIS A 209 -14.25 7.88 5.81
C HIS A 209 -13.96 9.35 6.18
N THR A 210 -13.94 9.66 7.47
CA THR A 210 -13.63 11.01 7.98
C THR A 210 -12.20 11.40 7.60
N VAL A 211 -11.23 10.52 7.86
CA VAL A 211 -9.83 10.71 7.47
C VAL A 211 -9.70 10.91 5.96
N LYS A 212 -10.35 10.06 5.17
CA LYS A 212 -10.34 10.18 3.71
C LYS A 212 -10.86 11.55 3.27
N ARG A 213 -11.96 12.03 3.87
CA ARG A 213 -12.52 13.35 3.57
C ARG A 213 -11.55 14.47 3.95
N GLU A 214 -10.92 14.41 5.12
CA GLU A 214 -9.90 15.37 5.55
C GLU A 214 -8.73 15.41 4.57
N LEU A 215 -8.21 14.24 4.20
CA LEU A 215 -7.10 14.12 3.26
C LEU A 215 -7.49 14.60 1.86
N MET A 216 -8.69 14.29 1.37
CA MET A 216 -9.15 14.84 0.09
C MET A 216 -9.29 16.37 0.16
N ILE A 217 -9.78 16.95 1.25
CA ILE A 217 -9.88 18.41 1.35
C ILE A 217 -8.48 19.05 1.41
N ALA A 218 -7.54 18.43 2.11
CA ALA A 218 -6.19 18.95 2.26
C ALA A 218 -5.33 18.78 0.99
N TYR A 219 -5.54 17.70 0.23
CA TYR A 219 -4.63 17.28 -0.86
C TYR A 219 -5.31 17.08 -2.22
N SER A 220 -6.62 17.28 -2.34
CA SER A 220 -7.34 17.12 -3.62
C SER A 220 -7.71 18.49 -4.19
N THR A 221 -6.90 18.98 -5.13
CA THR A 221 -7.28 20.02 -6.09
C THR A 221 -7.90 19.39 -7.35
N GLU A 222 -8.44 20.20 -8.28
CA GLU A 222 -8.98 19.73 -9.58
C GLU A 222 -7.98 18.87 -10.37
N ASP A 223 -6.69 19.06 -10.10
CA ASP A 223 -5.58 18.18 -10.51
C ASP A 223 -5.05 17.40 -9.29
N ALA A 224 -5.82 16.43 -8.79
CA ALA A 224 -5.47 15.70 -7.56
C ALA A 224 -4.19 14.86 -7.72
N GLU A 225 -3.04 15.48 -7.48
CA GLU A 225 -1.76 14.82 -7.28
C GLU A 225 -1.55 14.69 -5.77
N LEU A 226 -1.13 13.50 -5.31
CA LEU A 226 -0.71 13.37 -3.92
C LEU A 226 0.53 14.22 -3.74
N ASP A 227 0.45 15.16 -2.81
CA ASP A 227 1.61 15.91 -2.33
C ASP A 227 2.70 14.91 -1.90
N GLU A 228 3.89 15.02 -2.50
CA GLU A 228 5.05 14.18 -2.17
C GLU A 228 5.47 14.35 -0.69
N GLU A 229 5.08 15.47 -0.05
CA GLU A 229 5.32 15.72 1.37
C GLU A 229 4.35 14.94 2.29
N ASN A 230 3.27 14.37 1.76
CA ASN A 230 2.35 13.55 2.55
C ASN A 230 2.92 12.14 2.80
N GLN A 231 3.27 11.84 4.04
CA GLN A 231 3.83 10.54 4.43
C GLN A 231 2.94 9.33 4.08
N PHE A 232 1.61 9.52 4.00
CA PHE A 232 0.65 8.46 3.65
C PHE A 232 0.32 8.41 2.16
N ALA A 233 0.96 9.23 1.33
CA ALA A 233 0.66 9.35 -0.10
C ALA A 233 0.61 7.98 -0.79
N SER A 234 1.63 7.15 -0.62
CA SER A 234 1.71 5.84 -1.29
C SER A 234 0.56 4.88 -0.96
N VAL A 235 -0.02 4.97 0.26
CA VAL A 235 -1.21 4.18 0.65
C VAL A 235 -2.49 4.82 0.10
N MET A 236 -2.49 6.14 -0.04
CA MET A 236 -3.64 6.90 -0.51
C MET A 236 -3.86 6.86 -2.02
N VAL A 237 -2.85 6.46 -2.81
CA VAL A 237 -2.94 6.35 -4.29
C VAL A 237 -4.17 5.54 -4.73
N VAL A 238 -4.49 4.47 -4.02
CA VAL A 238 -5.64 3.59 -4.34
C VAL A 238 -6.97 4.32 -4.22
N PHE A 239 -7.04 5.38 -3.43
CA PHE A 239 -8.25 6.15 -3.17
C PHE A 239 -8.40 7.37 -4.07
N LEU A 240 -7.35 7.77 -4.80
CA LEU A 240 -7.45 8.84 -5.78
C LEU A 240 -8.25 8.37 -7.01
N PRO A 241 -9.02 9.27 -7.65
CA PRO A 241 -9.53 9.00 -8.98
C PRO A 241 -8.35 8.70 -9.91
N LYS A 242 -8.45 7.61 -10.68
CA LYS A 242 -7.42 7.29 -11.68
C LYS A 242 -7.28 8.49 -12.61
N GLN A 243 -6.05 8.99 -12.78
CA GLN A 243 -5.81 10.05 -13.75
C GLN A 243 -6.37 9.61 -15.11
N ILE A 244 -7.26 10.43 -15.65
CA ILE A 244 -7.81 10.20 -16.98
C ILE A 244 -6.64 10.38 -17.94
N PRO A 245 -6.30 9.38 -18.78
CA PRO A 245 -5.24 9.55 -19.75
C PRO A 245 -5.48 10.82 -20.56
N TRP A 246 -4.44 11.61 -20.83
CA TRP A 246 -4.57 12.83 -21.65
C TRP A 246 -5.20 12.54 -23.02
N SER A 247 -5.00 11.33 -23.54
CA SER A 247 -5.64 10.84 -24.76
C SER A 247 -7.16 10.59 -24.65
N ALA A 248 -7.69 10.45 -23.44
CA ALA A 248 -9.10 10.29 -23.13
C ALA A 248 -9.78 11.63 -22.74
N LEU A 249 -9.00 12.69 -22.52
CA LEU A 249 -9.51 14.06 -22.36
C LEU A 249 -9.89 14.60 -23.74
N VAL A 250 -11.16 14.45 -24.11
CA VAL A 250 -11.73 15.14 -25.27
C VAL A 250 -11.84 16.62 -24.89
N GLN A 251 -11.30 17.53 -25.72
CA GLN A 251 -11.51 18.97 -25.53
C GLN A 251 -13.01 19.23 -25.38
N HIS A 252 -13.44 19.92 -24.32
CA HIS A 252 -14.87 20.09 -23.97
C HIS A 252 -15.75 20.51 -25.15
N HIS A 253 -15.27 21.40 -26.01
CA HIS A 253 -15.90 21.79 -27.28
C HIS A 253 -16.33 20.59 -28.15
N THR A 254 -15.47 19.58 -28.25
CA THR A 254 -15.65 18.42 -29.12
C THR A 254 -16.55 17.37 -28.46
N ALA A 255 -16.57 17.32 -27.12
CA ALA A 255 -17.53 16.53 -26.36
C ALA A 255 -18.94 17.09 -26.50
N ASP A 256 -19.10 18.41 -26.41
CA ASP A 256 -20.39 19.08 -26.61
C ASP A 256 -20.91 18.85 -28.03
N LEU A 257 -20.07 19.02 -29.06
CA LEU A 257 -20.43 18.71 -30.44
C LEU A 257 -20.85 17.25 -30.61
N ARG A 258 -20.14 16.30 -29.98
CA ARG A 258 -20.49 14.89 -30.06
C ARG A 258 -21.82 14.57 -29.38
N VAL A 259 -22.11 15.23 -28.25
CA VAL A 259 -23.42 15.13 -27.58
C VAL A 259 -24.52 15.70 -28.48
N PHE A 260 -24.30 16.84 -29.13
CA PHE A 260 -25.27 17.40 -30.09
C PHE A 260 -25.49 16.49 -31.30
N GLU A 261 -24.44 15.87 -31.85
CA GLU A 261 -24.54 14.88 -32.93
C GLU A 261 -25.36 13.66 -32.50
N VAL A 262 -25.05 13.08 -31.32
CA VAL A 262 -25.78 11.92 -30.80
C VAL A 262 -27.24 12.27 -30.52
N VAL A 263 -27.53 13.44 -29.96
CA VAL A 263 -28.90 13.91 -29.75
C VAL A 263 -29.62 14.08 -31.10
N ALA A 264 -28.97 14.63 -32.12
CA ALA A 264 -29.54 14.76 -33.46
C ALA A 264 -29.79 13.41 -34.14
N GLU A 265 -28.88 12.45 -34.00
CA GLU A 265 -29.04 11.06 -34.46
C GLU A 265 -30.20 10.36 -33.74
N MET A 266 -30.32 10.54 -32.42
CA MET A 266 -31.41 9.97 -31.61
C MET A 266 -32.78 10.57 -31.96
N VAL A 267 -32.86 11.87 -32.28
CA VAL A 267 -34.08 12.53 -32.76
C VAL A 267 -34.53 11.98 -34.12
N GLN A 268 -33.59 11.55 -34.96
CA GLN A 268 -33.89 10.94 -36.26
C GLN A 268 -34.26 9.45 -36.17
N MET A 269 -34.11 8.82 -35.00
CA MET A 269 -34.52 7.43 -34.77
C MET A 269 -35.96 7.33 -34.25
N PRO A 270 -36.94 6.89 -35.06
CA PRO A 270 -38.37 6.96 -34.73
C PRO A 270 -38.82 6.03 -33.59
N ILE A 271 -37.96 5.13 -33.10
CA ILE A 271 -38.32 4.08 -32.14
C ILE A 271 -37.95 4.45 -30.69
N LEU A 272 -37.06 5.44 -30.47
CA LEU A 272 -36.49 5.75 -29.15
C LEU A 272 -36.94 7.10 -28.56
N ALA A 273 -37.72 7.89 -29.30
CA ALA A 273 -38.02 9.28 -28.94
C ALA A 273 -38.84 9.44 -27.64
N ALA A 274 -39.59 8.42 -27.20
CA ALA A 274 -40.44 8.53 -26.02
C ALA A 274 -39.78 8.08 -24.71
N SER A 275 -39.04 6.95 -24.70
CA SER A 275 -38.52 6.38 -23.43
C SER A 275 -37.13 6.87 -23.04
N THR A 276 -36.29 7.24 -24.01
CA THR A 276 -34.90 7.61 -23.74
C THR A 276 -34.76 9.05 -23.25
N PHE A 277 -35.64 9.97 -23.68
CA PHE A 277 -35.64 11.37 -23.25
C PHE A 277 -36.14 11.53 -21.80
N GLU A 278 -37.10 10.71 -21.36
CA GLU A 278 -37.48 10.63 -19.95
C GLU A 278 -36.34 10.11 -19.07
N MET A 279 -35.60 9.09 -19.52
CA MET A 279 -34.47 8.56 -18.74
C MET A 279 -33.26 9.51 -18.67
N THR A 280 -32.95 10.24 -19.74
CA THR A 280 -31.82 11.19 -19.74
C THR A 280 -32.12 12.47 -18.95
N SER A 281 -33.37 12.95 -18.95
CA SER A 281 -33.75 14.13 -18.15
C SER A 281 -33.78 13.88 -16.63
N LEU A 282 -33.93 12.62 -16.20
CA LEU A 282 -33.89 12.20 -14.78
C LEU A 282 -32.49 12.09 -14.19
N VAL A 283 -31.45 11.95 -15.02
CA VAL A 283 -30.04 11.79 -14.56
C VAL A 283 -29.35 13.16 -14.39
N TRP A 284 -29.89 14.22 -14.99
CA TRP A 284 -29.31 15.56 -15.02
C TRP A 284 -30.08 16.61 -14.19
N ARG A 285 -30.97 16.17 -13.29
CA ARG A 285 -31.49 16.99 -12.18
C ARG A 285 -30.99 16.43 -10.86
#